data_AF-A1DYK7-F1
#
_entry.id   AF-A1DYK7-F1
#
_cell.length_a   1.000
_cell.length_b   1.000
_cell.length_c   1.000
_cell.angle_alpha   90.00
_cell.angle_beta   90.00
_cell.angle_gamma   90.00
#
_symmetry.space_group_name_H-M   'P 1'
#
loop_
_entity.id
_entity.type
_entity.pdbx_description
1 polymer ?
#
loop_
_entity_poly.entity_id
_entity_poly.type
_entity_poly.pdbx_seq_one_letter_code
_entity_poly.pdbx_strand_id
1 'polypeptide(L)'
;TDSHTQYGILLATLPYGRHLSHDQQQLVDTLVEQLTATLALDRHQERQQRLIVMEERATIARELHDSIAQSLSCMKMQVSCLQMQGDALPESSRELLSQIRNELNCSWAQLRELLTTFRLQLTEPGLRPALEASCQEF
;
A
#
# COMPACT_ATOMS: atom_id res chain seq x y z
N THR A 1 23.91 12.54 1.39
CA THR A 1 24.80 12.47 2.57
C THR A 1 24.77 11.04 3.04
N ASP A 2 25.82 10.28 2.74
CA ASP A 2 25.92 8.85 3.01
C ASP A 2 25.80 8.58 4.51
N SER A 3 24.64 8.11 4.94
CA SER A 3 24.47 7.49 6.24
C SER A 3 25.13 6.12 6.17
N HIS A 4 26.32 5.96 6.73
CA HIS A 4 26.87 4.64 7.03
C HIS A 4 25.83 3.89 7.86
N THR A 5 25.14 2.95 7.21
CA THR A 5 24.09 2.17 7.84
C THR A 5 24.78 1.24 8.82
N GLN A 6 24.67 1.51 10.12
CA GLN A 6 25.20 0.62 11.15
C GLN A 6 24.29 -0.61 11.27
N TYR A 7 24.82 -1.78 10.92
CA TYR A 7 24.08 -3.05 11.00
C TYR A 7 24.11 -3.66 12.40
N GLY A 8 25.17 -3.39 13.17
CA GLY A 8 25.37 -3.87 14.53
C GLY A 8 26.79 -3.62 15.04
N ILE A 9 27.11 -4.19 16.21
CA ILE A 9 28.44 -4.16 16.81
C ILE A 9 28.92 -5.60 16.97
N LEU A 10 30.15 -5.90 16.50
CA LEU A 10 30.82 -7.16 16.77
C LEU A 10 31.78 -6.99 17.94
N LEU A 11 31.55 -7.76 19.00
CA LEU A 11 32.40 -7.77 20.20
C LEU A 11 33.24 -9.06 20.19
N ALA A 12 34.56 -8.91 20.11
CA ALA A 12 35.50 -10.02 20.18
C ALA A 12 36.41 -9.85 21.41
N THR A 13 36.56 -10.91 22.20
CA THR A 13 37.41 -10.93 23.40
C THR A 13 38.61 -11.83 23.19
N LEU A 14 39.80 -11.32 23.46
CA LEU A 14 41.06 -12.08 23.41
C LEU A 14 41.56 -12.41 24.82
N PRO A 15 42.23 -13.55 25.03
CA PRO A 15 42.90 -13.85 26.29
C PRO A 15 43.96 -12.81 26.64
N TYR A 16 44.13 -12.51 27.93
CA TYR A 16 45.14 -11.56 28.41
C TYR A 16 46.54 -11.87 27.86
N GLY A 17 47.20 -10.84 27.31
CA GLY A 17 48.56 -10.93 26.76
C GLY A 17 48.67 -11.48 25.34
N ARG A 18 47.57 -11.83 24.67
CA ARG A 18 47.57 -12.19 23.24
C ARG A 18 47.13 -11.02 22.36
N HIS A 19 47.83 -10.86 21.24
CA HIS A 19 47.45 -9.96 20.15
C HIS A 19 47.15 -10.78 18.90
N LEU A 20 46.26 -10.27 18.05
CA LEU A 20 46.04 -10.84 16.72
C LEU A 20 47.31 -10.64 15.88
N SER A 21 47.71 -11.66 15.13
CA SER A 21 48.67 -11.45 14.05
C SER A 21 48.03 -10.62 12.94
N HIS A 22 48.85 -10.03 12.07
CA HIS A 22 48.38 -9.29 10.89
C HIS A 22 47.41 -10.12 10.03
N ASP A 23 47.75 -11.39 9.78
CA ASP A 23 46.92 -12.29 8.97
C ASP A 23 45.57 -12.60 9.65
N GLN A 24 45.56 -12.76 10.98
CA GLN A 24 44.33 -12.96 11.74
C GLN A 24 43.45 -11.71 11.73
N GLN A 25 44.06 -10.52 11.83
CA GLN A 25 43.34 -9.27 11.73
C GLN A 25 42.71 -9.10 10.33
N GLN A 26 43.45 -9.36 9.25
CA GLN A 26 42.90 -9.30 7.89
C GLN A 26 41.76 -10.31 7.66
N LEU A 27 41.85 -11.51 8.23
CA LEU A 27 40.75 -12.49 8.17
C LEU A 27 39.51 -12.00 8.90
N VAL A 28 39.67 -11.40 10.09
CA VAL A 28 38.56 -10.82 10.86
C VAL A 28 37.94 -9.66 10.09
N ASP A 29 38.75 -8.75 9.53
CA ASP A 29 38.26 -7.62 8.74
C ASP A 29 37.48 -8.11 7.52
N THR A 30 38.02 -9.08 6.77
CA THR A 30 37.34 -9.68 5.62
C THR A 30 36.01 -10.32 6.03
N LEU A 31 35.98 -11.05 7.15
CA LEU A 31 34.76 -11.68 7.66
C LEU A 31 33.71 -10.64 8.07
N VAL A 32 34.13 -9.55 8.72
CA VAL A 32 33.24 -8.43 9.09
C VAL A 32 32.68 -7.75 7.84
N GLU A 33 33.51 -7.52 6.82
CA GLU A 33 33.05 -6.97 5.54
C GLU A 33 32.02 -7.87 4.87
N GLN A 34 32.27 -9.18 4.79
CA GLN A 34 31.34 -10.15 4.19
C GLN A 34 30.02 -10.24 4.97
N LEU A 35 30.08 -10.26 6.31
CA LEU A 35 28.88 -10.23 7.15
C LEU A 35 28.07 -8.95 6.94
N THR A 36 28.75 -7.80 6.90
CA THR A 36 28.11 -6.50 6.67
C THR A 36 27.45 -6.44 5.30
N ALA A 37 28.13 -6.91 4.26
CA ALA A 37 27.58 -6.98 2.91
C ALA A 37 26.35 -7.89 2.83
N THR A 38 26.39 -9.05 3.48
CA THR A 38 25.25 -9.99 3.52
C THR A 38 24.05 -9.38 4.23
N LEU A 39 24.25 -8.73 5.38
CA LEU A 39 23.17 -8.03 6.10
C LEU A 39 22.62 -6.84 5.31
N ALA A 40 23.47 -6.15 4.55
CA ALA A 40 23.04 -5.08 3.67
C ALA A 40 22.13 -5.59 2.55
N LEU A 41 22.52 -6.68 1.90
CA LEU A 41 21.73 -7.32 0.84
C LEU A 41 20.40 -7.83 1.36
N ASP A 42 20.39 -8.51 2.52
CA ASP A 42 19.17 -9.04 3.14
C ASP A 42 18.15 -7.91 3.45
N ARG A 43 18.60 -6.83 4.12
CA ARG A 43 17.74 -5.66 4.37
C ARG A 43 17.27 -4.97 3.09
N HIS A 44 18.11 -4.94 2.06
CA HIS A 44 17.71 -4.39 0.77
C HIS A 44 16.62 -5.25 0.12
N GLN A 45 16.77 -6.58 0.14
CA GLN A 45 15.79 -7.52 -0.37
C GLN A 45 14.47 -7.43 0.39
N GLU A 46 14.49 -7.37 1.72
CA GLU A 46 13.28 -7.17 2.53
C GLU A 46 12.54 -5.88 2.16
N ARG A 47 13.27 -4.77 1.99
CA ARG A 47 12.67 -3.50 1.54
C ARG A 47 12.06 -3.62 0.16
N GLN A 48 12.78 -4.24 -0.77
CA GLN A 48 12.29 -4.44 -2.13
C GLN A 48 11.03 -5.32 -2.15
N GLN A 49 10.99 -6.42 -1.38
CA GLN A 49 9.80 -7.26 -1.24
C GLN A 49 8.62 -6.47 -0.66
N ARG A 50 8.84 -5.63 0.35
CA ARG A 50 7.79 -4.75 0.88
C ARG A 50 7.26 -3.80 -0.18
N LEU A 51 8.14 -3.18 -0.98
CA LEU A 51 7.74 -2.31 -2.09
C LEU A 51 6.91 -3.07 -3.13
N ILE A 52 7.34 -4.27 -3.54
CA ILE A 52 6.58 -5.12 -4.47
C ILE A 52 5.18 -5.43 -3.92
N VAL A 53 5.07 -5.82 -2.65
CA VAL A 53 3.77 -6.09 -2.02
C VAL A 53 2.89 -4.84 -1.97
N MET A 54 3.48 -3.66 -1.72
CA MET A 54 2.75 -2.39 -1.73
C MET A 54 2.26 -2.02 -3.12
N GLU A 55 3.08 -2.22 -4.15
CA GLU A 55 2.72 -2.01 -5.55
C GLU A 55 1.58 -2.93 -5.98
N GLU A 56 1.67 -4.22 -5.66
CA GLU A 56 0.64 -5.21 -5.98
C GLU A 56 -0.69 -4.85 -5.31
N ARG A 57 -0.65 -4.48 -4.02
CA ARG A 57 -1.85 -4.00 -3.31
C ARG A 57 -2.44 -2.74 -3.95
N ALA A 58 -1.60 -1.83 -4.45
CA ALA A 58 -2.06 -0.60 -5.10
C ALA A 58 -2.75 -0.90 -6.43
N THR A 59 -2.19 -1.85 -7.19
CA THR A 59 -2.76 -2.33 -8.44
C THR A 59 -4.10 -3.00 -8.20
N ILE A 60 -4.19 -3.95 -7.25
CA ILE A 60 -5.45 -4.60 -6.89
C ILE A 60 -6.51 -3.58 -6.47
N ALA A 61 -6.15 -2.61 -5.61
CA ALA A 61 -7.10 -1.58 -5.18
C ALA A 61 -7.62 -0.72 -6.35
N ARG A 62 -6.76 -0.39 -7.32
CA ARG A 62 -7.13 0.36 -8.52
C ARG A 62 -8.05 -0.45 -9.43
N GLU A 63 -7.71 -1.70 -9.71
CA GLU A 63 -8.53 -2.59 -10.55
C GLU A 63 -9.91 -2.87 -9.93
N LEU A 64 -9.95 -3.06 -8.61
CA LEU A 64 -11.22 -3.18 -7.86
C LEU A 64 -12.03 -1.89 -7.91
N HIS A 65 -11.40 -0.72 -7.70
CA HIS A 65 -12.06 0.56 -7.84
C HIS A 65 -12.69 0.68 -9.24
N ASP A 66 -11.90 0.49 -10.29
CA ASP A 66 -12.32 0.72 -11.66
C ASP A 66 -13.47 -0.21 -12.07
N SER A 67 -13.35 -1.51 -11.78
CA SER A 67 -14.37 -2.50 -12.13
C SER A 67 -15.71 -2.25 -11.41
N ILE A 68 -15.69 -1.93 -10.12
CA ILE A 68 -16.92 -1.70 -9.36
C ILE A 68 -17.51 -0.32 -9.65
N ALA A 69 -16.67 0.72 -9.78
CA ALA A 69 -17.10 2.05 -10.16
C ALA A 69 -17.79 2.09 -11.51
N GLN A 70 -17.24 1.37 -12.49
CA GLN A 70 -17.81 1.29 -13.81
C GLN A 70 -19.16 0.55 -13.79
N SER A 71 -19.25 -0.57 -13.07
CA SER A 71 -20.49 -1.32 -12.88
C SER A 71 -21.60 -0.48 -12.23
N LEU A 72 -21.28 0.22 -11.14
CA LEU A 72 -22.23 1.11 -10.44
C LEU A 72 -22.65 2.30 -11.31
N SER A 73 -21.73 2.90 -12.05
CA SER A 73 -22.02 4.00 -12.98
C SER A 73 -22.96 3.55 -14.11
N CYS A 74 -22.72 2.35 -14.66
CA CYS A 74 -23.57 1.76 -15.68
C CYS A 74 -25.00 1.52 -15.15
N MET A 75 -25.14 0.91 -13.97
CA MET A 75 -26.46 0.69 -13.34
C MET A 75 -27.19 2.01 -13.07
N LYS A 76 -26.49 3.04 -12.60
CA LYS A 76 -27.07 4.37 -12.38
C LYS A 76 -27.57 5.01 -13.68
N MET A 77 -26.84 4.84 -14.78
CA MET A 77 -27.26 5.30 -16.10
C MET A 77 -28.50 4.53 -16.59
N GLN A 78 -28.53 3.20 -16.45
CA GLN A 78 -29.68 2.36 -16.82
C GLN A 78 -30.94 2.73 -16.03
N VAL A 79 -30.82 2.93 -14.71
CA VAL A 79 -31.92 3.38 -13.85
C VAL A 79 -32.41 4.77 -14.27
N SER A 80 -31.49 5.68 -14.62
CA SER A 80 -31.86 7.01 -15.11
C SER A 80 -32.63 6.93 -16.43
N CYS A 81 -32.20 6.09 -17.38
CA CYS A 81 -32.93 5.84 -18.62
C CYS A 81 -34.34 5.28 -18.39
N LEU A 82 -34.50 4.36 -17.43
CA LEU A 82 -35.82 3.84 -17.05
C LEU A 82 -36.69 4.94 -16.42
N GLN A 83 -36.12 5.79 -15.57
CA GLN A 83 -36.84 6.92 -14.97
C GLN A 83 -37.33 7.94 -16.01
N MET A 84 -36.65 8.08 -17.16
CA MET A 84 -37.10 8.95 -18.26
C MET A 84 -38.42 8.50 -18.90
N GLN A 85 -38.88 7.26 -18.67
CA GLN A 85 -40.20 6.82 -19.14
C GLN A 85 -41.36 7.49 -18.38
N GLY A 86 -41.09 8.13 -17.24
CA GLY A 86 -42.03 9.01 -16.54
C GLY A 86 -43.39 8.34 -16.27
N ASP A 87 -44.45 8.98 -16.74
CA ASP A 87 -45.84 8.56 -16.50
C ASP A 87 -46.23 7.25 -17.22
N ALA A 88 -45.40 6.76 -18.15
CA ALA A 88 -45.62 5.46 -18.79
C ALA A 88 -45.38 4.29 -17.82
N LEU A 89 -44.65 4.52 -16.72
CA LEU A 89 -44.42 3.53 -15.67
C LEU A 89 -45.48 3.66 -14.57
N PRO A 90 -45.95 2.54 -13.98
CA PRO A 90 -46.75 2.57 -12.77
C PRO A 90 -46.07 3.33 -11.62
N GLU A 91 -46.86 3.96 -10.76
CA GLU A 91 -46.38 4.70 -9.57
C GLU A 91 -45.41 3.87 -8.72
N SER A 92 -45.77 2.62 -8.43
CA SER A 92 -44.95 1.67 -7.67
C SER A 92 -43.60 1.37 -8.34
N SER A 93 -43.54 1.33 -9.68
CA SER A 93 -42.30 1.15 -10.42
C SER A 93 -41.41 2.40 -10.34
N ARG A 94 -42.01 3.61 -10.38
CA ARG A 94 -41.26 4.86 -10.19
C ARG A 94 -40.67 4.96 -8.78
N GLU A 95 -41.44 4.58 -7.76
CA GLU A 95 -40.97 4.51 -6.37
C GLU A 95 -39.81 3.52 -6.21
N LEU A 96 -39.94 2.30 -6.77
CA LEU A 96 -38.88 1.30 -6.73
C LEU A 96 -37.60 1.78 -7.44
N LEU A 97 -37.71 2.41 -8.61
CA LEU A 97 -36.55 2.98 -9.32
C LEU A 97 -35.87 4.09 -8.50
N SER A 98 -36.65 4.90 -7.76
CA SER A 98 -36.11 5.90 -6.86
C SER A 98 -35.33 5.27 -5.70
N GLN A 99 -35.88 4.19 -5.10
CA GLN A 99 -35.19 3.42 -4.06
C GLN A 99 -33.88 2.81 -4.56
N ILE A 100 -33.90 2.13 -5.72
CA ILE A 100 -32.69 1.55 -6.33
C ILE A 100 -31.63 2.63 -6.58
N ARG A 101 -32.02 3.80 -7.09
CA ARG A 101 -31.09 4.91 -7.30
C ARG A 101 -30.44 5.39 -5.99
N ASN A 102 -31.22 5.46 -4.91
CA ASN A 102 -30.70 5.83 -3.60
C ASN A 102 -29.72 4.78 -3.06
N GLU A 103 -30.06 3.50 -3.16
CA GLU A 103 -29.18 2.39 -2.74
C GLU A 103 -27.88 2.35 -3.56
N LEU A 104 -27.93 2.62 -4.86
CA LEU A 104 -26.75 2.74 -5.71
C LEU A 104 -25.84 3.91 -5.27
N ASN A 105 -26.44 5.06 -4.91
CA ASN A 105 -25.68 6.20 -4.41
C ASN A 105 -25.04 5.90 -3.03
N CYS A 106 -25.75 5.21 -2.14
CA CYS A 106 -25.21 4.77 -0.85
C CYS A 106 -24.05 3.77 -1.04
N SER A 107 -24.23 2.77 -1.91
CA SER A 107 -23.20 1.78 -2.23
C SER A 107 -21.95 2.43 -2.83
N TRP A 108 -22.11 3.44 -3.68
CA TRP A 108 -21.01 4.24 -4.21
C TRP A 108 -20.24 4.99 -3.12
N ALA A 109 -20.94 5.61 -2.17
CA ALA A 109 -20.31 6.29 -1.04
C ALA A 109 -19.52 5.31 -0.15
N GLN A 110 -20.09 4.14 0.15
CA GLN A 110 -19.44 3.09 0.92
C GLN A 110 -18.20 2.53 0.22
N LEU A 111 -18.27 2.34 -1.10
CA LEU A 111 -17.12 1.91 -1.89
C LEU A 111 -15.97 2.93 -1.79
N ARG A 112 -16.29 4.22 -1.94
CA ARG A 112 -15.30 5.29 -1.83
C ARG A 112 -14.66 5.35 -0.45
N GLU A 113 -15.43 5.16 0.61
CA GLU A 113 -14.93 5.10 1.99
C GLU A 113 -14.03 3.87 2.24
N LEU A 114 -14.40 2.71 1.69
CA LEU A 114 -13.60 1.50 1.81
C LEU A 114 -12.27 1.63 1.05
N LEU A 115 -12.30 2.18 -0.16
CA LEU A 115 -11.10 2.37 -0.99
C LEU A 115 -10.16 3.44 -0.44
N THR A 116 -10.69 4.52 0.15
CA THR A 116 -9.87 5.53 0.84
C THR A 116 -9.21 4.94 2.09
N THR A 117 -9.94 4.14 2.87
CA THR A 117 -9.36 3.42 4.02
C THR A 117 -8.27 2.43 3.59
N PHE A 118 -8.50 1.68 2.51
CA PHE A 118 -7.49 0.80 1.93
C PHE A 118 -6.25 1.59 1.46
N ARG A 119 -6.43 2.71 0.76
CA ARG A 119 -5.33 3.59 0.31
C ARG A 119 -4.51 4.19 1.46
N LEU A 120 -5.15 4.58 2.56
CA LEU A 120 -4.47 5.09 3.76
C LEU A 120 -3.61 4.02 4.43
N GLN A 121 -3.98 2.74 4.33
CA GLN A 121 -3.12 1.64 4.77
C GLN A 121 -1.95 1.37 3.79
N LEU A 122 -2.00 1.90 2.56
CA LEU A 122 -0.98 1.71 1.53
C LEU A 122 0.13 2.77 1.54
N THR A 123 -0.14 3.97 2.06
CA THR A 123 0.92 4.98 2.23
C THR A 123 1.77 4.57 3.43
N GLU A 124 3.10 4.55 3.27
CA GLU A 124 4.12 4.07 4.22
C GLU A 124 3.78 4.22 5.71
N PRO A 125 4.30 3.37 6.61
CA PRO A 125 4.21 3.61 8.05
C PRO A 125 4.95 4.91 8.40
N GLY A 126 4.19 6.00 8.46
CA GLY A 126 4.68 7.35 8.70
C GLY A 126 3.57 8.38 8.53
N LEU A 127 3.33 9.19 9.57
CA LEU A 127 2.27 10.21 9.59
C LEU A 127 2.39 11.24 8.45
N ARG A 128 3.62 11.56 8.03
CA ARG A 128 3.89 12.60 7.03
C ARG A 128 3.47 12.22 5.60
N PRO A 129 3.90 11.09 5.01
CA PRO A 129 3.45 10.70 3.68
C PRO A 129 1.93 10.45 3.62
N ALA A 130 1.32 9.97 4.70
CA ALA A 130 -0.15 9.83 4.79
C ALA A 130 -0.89 11.18 4.74
N LEU A 131 -0.36 12.21 5.41
CA LEU A 131 -0.93 13.57 5.37
C LEU A 131 -0.75 14.23 4.00
N GLU A 132 0.42 14.07 3.36
CA GLU A 132 0.68 14.64 2.03
C GLU A 132 -0.23 14.02 0.95
N ALA A 133 -0.48 12.70 1.02
CA ALA A 133 -1.43 12.03 0.14
C ALA A 133 -2.87 12.51 0.36
N SER A 134 -3.28 12.71 1.62
CA SER A 134 -4.63 13.20 1.95
C SER A 134 -4.86 14.64 1.48
N CYS A 135 -3.84 15.51 1.50
CA CYS A 135 -3.94 16.88 0.99
C CYS A 135 -4.00 16.99 -0.53
N GLN A 136 -3.60 15.96 -1.30
CA GLN A 136 -3.73 15.97 -2.76
C GLN A 136 -5.11 15.49 -3.24
N GLU A 137 -5.88 14.83 -2.36
CA GLU A 137 -7.17 14.22 -2.71
C GLU A 137 -8.38 15.15 -2.42
N PHE A 138 -8.13 16.33 -1.80
CA PHE A 138 -9.10 17.39 -1.51
C PHE A 138 -8.64 18.74 -2.08
#